data_AF-A0A1G7GHU6-F1
#
_entry.id   AF-A0A1G7GHU6-F1
#
_cell.length_a   1.000
_cell.length_b   1.000
_cell.length_c   1.000
_cell.angle_alpha   90.00
_cell.angle_beta   90.00
_cell.angle_gamma   90.00
#
_symmetry.space_group_name_H-M   'P 1'
#
loop_
_entity.id
_entity.type
_entity.pdbx_description
1 polymer ?
#
loop_
_entity_poly.entity_id
_entity_poly.type
_entity_poly.pdbx_seq_one_letter_code
_entity_poly.pdbx_strand_id
1 'polypeptide(L)'
;MNVSIIKRVGITAVIVFLVFILAFTVFILFAETKGPDSNTIDNTGQKIGGIFVRYQNQVYASVPSNGYYLIKEADANSFRLIDDSYQNHQFGVDKNHAYCGNLVIKDFNPATAKAIGNDYFTDGKQTCYCASLSVRNADLSIFSELSQQSLYGLGIGDKPQTYIYPLTKLEPGSAPYHAILKTEVVTNGTLSYYQGKILPQTHATGLRQISELYNDGDVRESQNYLADGQNVYYKTTRLPIQDHPDLHAIVIDAQNQENYLIDPKQGMVYVNDMPFDKQYSPYHALSLNGGHVYHSLFLSKGGIFYFEKQKKEVLRIKENPFNSGGFKEIAPLIFSDDHQILYTEASQVWGGNKSPGLKSESTHIYRLDEPSTGNWQKIGMVDGNSGSVWKNGNTYYYFDQLGNSQLIPHSIYRITDQATVNALLATQIRTDDIRKLVHTDHLAEVKRTELVEVKTKFSNGYGWAIWILLAAFLAVQLILWILRKLGVNIKPFSIRDQHLKVNSVFGGSYALSDIAMVVFSIETAVEQMGYTGCFRIQTKDGKLSRKYMFATQIKLTGDTRQALELYIADLQNMLKEYQIGSILKNGL
;
A
#
# COMPACT_ATOMS: atom_id res chain seq x y z
N MET A 1 53.45 -10.59 3.36
CA MET A 1 52.44 -10.42 2.28
C MET A 1 52.25 -8.93 2.03
N ASN A 2 52.43 -8.45 0.80
CA ASN A 2 52.63 -7.02 0.50
C ASN A 2 51.31 -6.22 0.62
N VAL A 3 51.29 -5.10 1.36
CA VAL A 3 50.08 -4.28 1.63
C VAL A 3 49.41 -3.77 0.35
N SER A 4 50.19 -3.62 -0.73
CA SER A 4 49.70 -3.26 -2.06
C SER A 4 48.92 -4.37 -2.77
N ILE A 5 49.21 -5.65 -2.47
CA ILE A 5 48.50 -6.82 -3.03
C ILE A 5 47.17 -6.99 -2.31
N ILE A 6 47.14 -6.84 -0.98
CA ILE A 6 45.92 -6.91 -0.18
C ILE A 6 44.93 -5.79 -0.58
N LYS A 7 45.44 -4.56 -0.82
CA LYS A 7 44.62 -3.45 -1.32
C LYS A 7 44.07 -3.68 -2.74
N ARG A 8 44.87 -4.27 -3.65
CA ARG A 8 44.42 -4.60 -5.02
C ARG A 8 43.39 -5.74 -5.04
N VAL A 9 43.58 -6.78 -4.25
CA VAL A 9 42.63 -7.89 -4.11
C VAL A 9 41.31 -7.41 -3.49
N GLY A 10 41.37 -6.56 -2.46
CA GLY A 10 40.18 -5.97 -1.84
C GLY A 10 39.36 -5.11 -2.80
N ILE A 11 40.01 -4.27 -3.61
CA ILE A 11 39.33 -3.41 -4.59
C ILE A 11 38.70 -4.24 -5.72
N THR A 12 39.41 -5.23 -6.26
CA THR A 12 38.85 -6.12 -7.28
C THR A 12 37.67 -6.93 -6.74
N ALA A 13 37.74 -7.41 -5.49
CA ALA A 13 36.64 -8.11 -4.85
C ALA A 13 35.39 -7.22 -4.70
N VAL A 14 35.57 -5.94 -4.33
CA VAL A 14 34.46 -4.98 -4.23
C VAL A 14 33.82 -4.69 -5.59
N ILE A 15 34.61 -4.56 -6.66
CA ILE A 15 34.09 -4.32 -8.03
C ILE A 15 33.33 -5.55 -8.54
N VAL A 16 33.87 -6.75 -8.35
CA VAL A 16 33.18 -8.00 -8.71
C VAL A 16 31.87 -8.14 -7.93
N PHE A 17 31.88 -7.78 -6.64
CA PHE A 17 30.68 -7.79 -5.82
C PHE A 17 29.61 -6.81 -6.32
N LEU A 18 29.98 -5.60 -6.74
CA LEU A 18 29.05 -4.61 -7.29
C LEU A 18 28.47 -5.01 -8.66
N VAL A 19 29.29 -5.57 -9.55
CA VAL A 19 28.83 -6.09 -10.86
C VAL A 19 27.93 -7.30 -10.65
N PHE A 20 28.24 -8.16 -9.69
CA PHE A 20 27.38 -9.28 -9.31
C PHE A 20 26.02 -8.78 -8.80
N ILE A 21 25.98 -7.77 -7.93
CA ILE A 21 24.72 -7.17 -7.48
C ILE A 21 23.90 -6.64 -8.66
N LEU A 22 24.52 -5.88 -9.58
CA LEU A 22 23.81 -5.33 -10.74
C LEU A 22 23.26 -6.44 -11.66
N ALA A 23 24.09 -7.42 -12.00
CA ALA A 23 23.68 -8.55 -12.83
C ALA A 23 22.58 -9.37 -12.14
N PHE A 24 22.67 -9.57 -10.82
CA PHE A 24 21.68 -10.26 -10.02
C PHE A 24 20.34 -9.50 -9.99
N THR A 25 20.36 -8.17 -9.85
CA THR A 25 19.14 -7.35 -9.92
C THR A 25 18.46 -7.39 -11.29
N VAL A 26 19.23 -7.29 -12.38
CA VAL A 26 18.70 -7.42 -13.75
C VAL A 26 18.12 -8.83 -13.96
N PHE A 27 18.84 -9.86 -13.52
CA PHE A 27 18.39 -11.24 -13.62
C PHE A 27 17.06 -11.47 -12.89
N ILE A 28 16.87 -10.94 -11.67
CA ILE A 28 15.60 -11.04 -10.93
C ILE A 28 14.43 -10.39 -11.70
N LEU A 29 14.67 -9.27 -12.39
CA LEU A 29 13.64 -8.56 -13.15
C LEU A 29 13.19 -9.31 -14.41
N PHE A 30 14.04 -10.16 -14.99
CA PHE A 30 13.78 -10.92 -16.22
C PHE A 30 13.58 -12.42 -15.98
N ALA A 31 13.55 -12.87 -14.73
CA ALA A 31 13.37 -14.27 -14.43
C ALA A 31 11.90 -14.69 -14.63
N GLU A 32 11.64 -15.54 -15.61
CA GLU A 32 10.30 -16.09 -15.87
C GLU A 32 9.84 -17.00 -14.73
N THR A 33 8.65 -16.75 -14.20
CA THR A 33 8.07 -17.56 -13.13
C THR A 33 7.65 -18.93 -13.68
N LYS A 34 8.18 -20.02 -13.12
CA LYS A 34 7.86 -21.40 -13.59
C LYS A 34 6.49 -21.94 -13.14
N GLY A 35 5.72 -21.18 -12.35
CA GLY A 35 4.38 -21.56 -11.92
C GLY A 35 3.32 -21.31 -13.00
N PRO A 36 2.20 -22.05 -12.99
CA PRO A 36 1.06 -21.73 -13.85
C PRO A 36 0.60 -20.29 -13.61
N ASP A 37 0.44 -19.52 -14.69
CA ASP A 37 -0.06 -18.15 -14.61
C ASP A 37 -1.48 -18.14 -14.06
N SER A 38 -1.82 -17.12 -13.27
CA SER A 38 -3.14 -17.02 -12.64
C SER A 38 -4.25 -16.97 -13.68
N ASN A 39 -4.04 -16.31 -14.83
CA ASN A 39 -5.01 -16.29 -15.92
C ASN A 39 -5.23 -17.69 -16.52
N THR A 40 -4.21 -18.54 -16.52
CA THR A 40 -4.35 -19.92 -17.02
C THR A 40 -5.24 -20.72 -16.08
N ILE A 41 -5.02 -20.61 -14.77
CA ILE A 41 -5.85 -21.28 -13.75
C ILE A 41 -7.29 -20.75 -13.80
N ASP A 42 -7.49 -19.45 -13.94
CA ASP A 42 -8.84 -18.85 -14.04
C ASP A 42 -9.62 -19.36 -15.25
N ASN A 43 -8.97 -19.50 -16.41
CA ASN A 43 -9.63 -19.88 -17.65
C ASN A 43 -9.82 -21.39 -17.83
N THR A 44 -8.93 -22.20 -17.26
CA THR A 44 -8.87 -23.66 -17.54
C THR A 44 -9.04 -24.53 -16.30
N GLY A 45 -8.97 -23.95 -15.11
CA GLY A 45 -9.17 -24.65 -13.85
C GLY A 45 -10.64 -25.00 -13.60
N GLN A 46 -10.86 -26.12 -12.92
CA GLN A 46 -12.18 -26.54 -12.47
C GLN A 46 -12.45 -25.92 -11.10
N LYS A 47 -13.44 -25.02 -11.01
CA LYS A 47 -13.86 -24.44 -9.72
C LYS A 47 -14.35 -25.55 -8.79
N ILE A 48 -13.80 -25.61 -7.58
CA ILE A 48 -14.29 -26.49 -6.51
C ILE A 48 -15.41 -25.78 -5.75
N GLY A 49 -15.25 -24.48 -5.52
CA GLY A 49 -16.14 -23.66 -4.71
C GLY A 49 -15.32 -22.65 -3.91
N GLY A 50 -15.96 -21.57 -3.51
CA GLY A 50 -15.32 -20.50 -2.76
C GLY A 50 -14.07 -19.95 -3.46
N ILE A 51 -12.93 -19.94 -2.77
CA ILE A 51 -11.65 -19.48 -3.32
C ILE A 51 -10.81 -20.59 -3.98
N PHE A 52 -11.32 -21.82 -4.06
CA PHE A 52 -10.55 -23.00 -4.45
C PHE A 52 -10.80 -23.45 -5.89
N VAL A 53 -9.71 -23.78 -6.58
CA VAL A 53 -9.71 -24.26 -7.97
C VAL A 53 -8.84 -25.51 -8.08
N ARG A 54 -9.32 -26.51 -8.82
CA ARG A 54 -8.55 -27.68 -9.22
C ARG A 54 -7.93 -27.45 -10.59
N TYR A 55 -6.62 -27.58 -10.69
CA TYR A 55 -5.88 -27.46 -11.95
C TYR A 55 -4.79 -28.53 -12.01
N GLN A 56 -4.69 -29.27 -13.11
CA GLN A 56 -3.72 -30.35 -13.30
C GLN A 56 -3.64 -31.35 -12.12
N ASN A 57 -4.81 -31.76 -11.59
CA ASN A 57 -4.91 -32.67 -10.45
C ASN A 57 -4.27 -32.14 -9.14
N GLN A 58 -4.13 -30.82 -9.02
CA GLN A 58 -3.68 -30.10 -7.83
C GLN A 58 -4.74 -29.08 -7.40
N VAL A 59 -4.71 -28.68 -6.13
CA VAL A 59 -5.63 -27.68 -5.57
C VAL A 59 -4.91 -26.38 -5.35
N TYR A 60 -5.55 -25.28 -5.76
CA TYR A 60 -5.06 -23.93 -5.57
C TYR A 60 -6.10 -23.10 -4.81
N ALA A 61 -5.63 -22.22 -3.93
CA ALA A 61 -6.46 -21.17 -3.32
C ALA A 61 -6.12 -19.81 -3.94
N SER A 62 -7.15 -19.05 -4.28
CA SER A 62 -7.00 -17.66 -4.69
C SER A 62 -6.72 -16.79 -3.48
N VAL A 63 -5.69 -15.95 -3.56
CA VAL A 63 -5.38 -14.93 -2.55
C VAL A 63 -5.49 -13.56 -3.22
N PRO A 64 -6.46 -12.71 -2.82
CA PRO A 64 -6.61 -11.37 -3.36
C PRO A 64 -5.30 -10.59 -3.36
N SER A 65 -5.03 -9.88 -4.47
CA SER A 65 -3.79 -9.12 -4.71
C SER A 65 -2.50 -9.95 -4.76
N ASN A 66 -2.56 -11.27 -4.66
CA ASN A 66 -1.39 -12.14 -4.71
C ASN A 66 -1.55 -13.35 -5.65
N GLY A 67 -2.74 -13.60 -6.19
CA GLY A 67 -3.04 -14.64 -7.17
C GLY A 67 -3.17 -16.03 -6.54
N TYR A 68 -3.05 -17.08 -7.34
CA TYR A 68 -3.20 -18.46 -6.85
C TYR A 68 -1.97 -18.98 -6.11
N TYR A 69 -2.24 -19.81 -5.09
CA TYR A 69 -1.26 -20.57 -4.33
C TYR A 69 -1.60 -22.05 -4.35
N LEU A 70 -0.61 -22.88 -4.70
CA LEU A 70 -0.71 -24.33 -4.62
C LEU A 70 -0.83 -24.76 -3.16
N ILE A 71 -1.78 -25.64 -2.87
CA ILE A 71 -1.90 -26.33 -1.60
C ILE A 71 -1.19 -27.69 -1.74
N LYS A 72 0.07 -27.76 -1.32
CA LYS A 72 0.94 -28.92 -1.61
C LYS A 72 0.44 -30.21 -0.96
N GLU A 73 -0.17 -30.09 0.21
CA GLU A 73 -0.65 -31.20 1.03
C GLU A 73 -2.06 -31.66 0.64
N ALA A 74 -2.72 -30.95 -0.28
CA ALA A 74 -4.10 -31.23 -0.68
C ALA A 74 -4.24 -32.52 -1.49
N ASP A 75 -5.13 -33.41 -1.03
CA ASP A 75 -5.62 -34.52 -1.83
C ASP A 75 -6.71 -34.00 -2.77
N ALA A 76 -6.33 -33.74 -4.03
CA ALA A 76 -7.20 -33.11 -5.02
C ALA A 76 -8.51 -33.88 -5.29
N ASN A 77 -8.53 -35.19 -5.06
CA ASN A 77 -9.70 -36.04 -5.32
C ASN A 77 -10.75 -35.93 -4.22
N SER A 78 -10.34 -35.77 -2.97
CA SER A 78 -11.24 -35.65 -1.82
C SER A 78 -11.45 -34.22 -1.35
N PHE A 79 -10.72 -33.24 -1.91
CA PHE A 79 -10.85 -31.84 -1.55
C PHE A 79 -12.26 -31.30 -1.83
N ARG A 80 -12.85 -30.66 -0.82
CA ARG A 80 -14.18 -30.06 -0.84
C ARG A 80 -14.28 -28.92 0.17
N LEU A 81 -15.32 -28.10 0.02
CA LEU A 81 -15.75 -27.20 1.09
C LEU A 81 -16.48 -27.99 2.19
N ILE A 82 -16.57 -27.38 3.37
CA ILE A 82 -17.36 -27.93 4.48
C ILE A 82 -18.86 -27.64 4.33
N ASP A 83 -19.20 -26.57 3.63
CA ASP A 83 -20.56 -26.18 3.21
C ASP A 83 -20.50 -25.27 1.96
N ASP A 84 -21.67 -24.96 1.39
CA ASP A 84 -21.80 -24.09 0.22
C ASP A 84 -21.99 -22.61 0.58
N SER A 85 -21.79 -22.22 1.85
CA SER A 85 -22.00 -20.85 2.30
C SER A 85 -20.92 -19.93 1.72
N TYR A 86 -21.34 -18.82 1.13
CA TYR A 86 -20.43 -17.77 0.70
C TYR A 86 -19.57 -17.24 1.87
N GLN A 87 -20.08 -17.29 3.11
CA GLN A 87 -19.37 -16.83 4.30
C GLN A 87 -18.17 -17.73 4.69
N ASN A 88 -18.15 -18.98 4.24
CA ASN A 88 -17.12 -19.97 4.60
C ASN A 88 -16.23 -20.34 3.41
N HIS A 89 -16.25 -19.52 2.35
CA HIS A 89 -15.61 -19.75 1.06
C HIS A 89 -14.08 -19.93 1.12
N GLN A 90 -13.46 -19.56 2.23
CA GLN A 90 -12.04 -19.64 2.54
C GLN A 90 -11.61 -20.95 3.20
N PHE A 91 -12.54 -21.79 3.67
CA PHE A 91 -12.24 -22.99 4.46
C PHE A 91 -12.50 -24.27 3.67
N GLY A 92 -11.45 -25.04 3.43
CA GLY A 92 -11.50 -26.31 2.69
C GLY A 92 -11.08 -27.50 3.55
N VAL A 93 -11.52 -28.70 3.18
CA VAL A 93 -11.08 -29.96 3.77
C VAL A 93 -10.83 -31.00 2.70
N ASP A 94 -9.93 -31.95 2.96
CA ASP A 94 -9.82 -33.19 2.23
C ASP A 94 -9.87 -34.39 3.20
N LYS A 95 -9.58 -35.61 2.74
CA LYS A 95 -9.61 -36.80 3.60
C LYS A 95 -8.57 -36.79 4.75
N ASN A 96 -7.54 -35.94 4.66
CA ASN A 96 -6.38 -35.90 5.55
C ASN A 96 -6.29 -34.61 6.38
N HIS A 97 -6.59 -33.44 5.80
CA HIS A 97 -6.36 -32.14 6.42
C HIS A 97 -7.51 -31.14 6.21
N ALA A 98 -7.51 -30.11 7.06
CA ALA A 98 -8.28 -28.89 6.88
C ALA A 98 -7.37 -27.71 6.48
N TYR A 99 -7.94 -26.74 5.78
CA TYR A 99 -7.21 -25.64 5.15
C TYR A 99 -7.90 -24.30 5.38
N CYS A 100 -7.13 -23.29 5.75
CA CYS A 100 -7.53 -21.89 5.74
C CYS A 100 -6.82 -21.19 4.57
N GLY A 101 -7.55 -20.91 3.49
CA GLY A 101 -6.92 -20.59 2.22
C GLY A 101 -5.93 -21.67 1.80
N ASN A 102 -4.68 -21.29 1.52
CA ASN A 102 -3.64 -22.24 1.16
C ASN A 102 -2.87 -22.84 2.36
N LEU A 103 -3.27 -22.54 3.59
CA LEU A 103 -2.54 -22.95 4.80
C LEU A 103 -3.18 -24.16 5.47
N VAL A 104 -2.39 -25.20 5.73
CA VAL A 104 -2.82 -26.39 6.49
C VAL A 104 -3.08 -26.02 7.96
N ILE A 105 -4.22 -26.46 8.49
CA ILE A 105 -4.55 -26.34 9.91
C ILE A 105 -4.08 -27.61 10.62
N LYS A 106 -2.97 -27.50 11.34
CA LYS A 106 -2.38 -28.63 12.06
C LYS A 106 -3.33 -29.20 13.11
N ASP A 107 -3.33 -30.53 13.20
CA ASP A 107 -4.07 -31.34 14.18
C ASP A 107 -5.60 -31.17 14.14
N PHE A 108 -6.14 -30.61 13.06
CA PHE A 108 -7.59 -30.43 12.86
C PHE A 108 -8.16 -31.61 12.09
N ASN A 109 -9.19 -32.27 12.64
CA ASN A 109 -9.83 -33.43 12.03
C ASN A 109 -10.82 -33.00 10.93
N PRO A 110 -10.52 -33.27 9.65
CA PRO A 110 -11.40 -32.86 8.55
C PRO A 110 -12.73 -33.62 8.51
N ALA A 111 -12.81 -34.81 9.11
CA ALA A 111 -14.02 -35.63 9.09
C ALA A 111 -15.14 -35.05 9.97
N THR A 112 -14.79 -34.27 10.99
CA THR A 112 -15.73 -33.65 11.95
C THR A 112 -15.77 -32.12 11.85
N ALA A 113 -15.13 -31.56 10.81
CA ALA A 113 -15.07 -30.13 10.56
C ALA A 113 -16.47 -29.52 10.37
N LYS A 114 -16.73 -28.40 11.07
CA LYS A 114 -17.95 -27.61 10.94
C LYS A 114 -17.66 -26.12 11.14
N ALA A 115 -18.42 -25.28 10.43
CA ALA A 115 -18.49 -23.85 10.72
C ALA A 115 -19.32 -23.62 11.99
N ILE A 116 -18.92 -22.65 12.81
CA ILE A 116 -19.69 -22.19 13.98
C ILE A 116 -20.12 -20.72 13.86
N GLY A 117 -19.91 -20.11 12.69
CA GLY A 117 -20.26 -18.74 12.36
C GLY A 117 -19.08 -17.78 12.46
N ASN A 118 -19.22 -16.64 11.79
CA ASN A 118 -18.30 -15.50 11.80
C ASN A 118 -16.81 -15.88 11.62
N ASP A 119 -16.51 -16.67 10.59
CA ASP A 119 -15.15 -17.13 10.24
C ASP A 119 -14.49 -18.09 11.25
N TYR A 120 -15.26 -18.70 12.16
CA TYR A 120 -14.77 -19.73 13.06
C TYR A 120 -15.22 -21.14 12.67
N PHE A 121 -14.30 -22.08 12.86
CA PHE A 121 -14.44 -23.48 12.49
C PHE A 121 -13.96 -24.39 13.62
N THR A 122 -14.61 -25.52 13.80
CA THR A 122 -14.23 -26.52 14.81
C THR A 122 -14.35 -27.94 14.28
N ASP A 123 -13.53 -28.85 14.79
CA ASP A 123 -13.64 -30.29 14.59
C ASP A 123 -14.20 -31.02 15.82
N GLY A 124 -14.63 -30.27 16.85
CA GLY A 124 -15.07 -30.77 18.15
C GLY A 124 -13.97 -30.85 19.22
N LYS A 125 -12.68 -30.87 18.84
CA LYS A 125 -11.52 -30.87 19.75
C LYS A 125 -10.76 -29.55 19.71
N GLN A 126 -10.57 -29.02 18.51
CA GLN A 126 -9.90 -27.77 18.17
C GLN A 126 -10.89 -26.80 17.58
N THR A 127 -10.69 -25.51 17.84
CA THR A 127 -11.39 -24.41 17.18
C THR A 127 -10.35 -23.46 16.61
N CYS A 128 -10.60 -22.92 15.41
CA CYS A 128 -9.76 -21.92 14.79
C CYS A 128 -10.60 -20.81 14.17
N TYR A 129 -10.03 -19.62 14.14
CA TYR A 129 -10.45 -18.51 13.31
C TYR A 129 -9.72 -18.60 11.96
N CYS A 130 -10.47 -18.53 10.86
CA CYS A 130 -9.95 -18.44 9.50
C CYS A 130 -10.67 -17.31 8.78
N ALA A 131 -10.05 -16.13 8.70
CA ALA A 131 -10.70 -14.95 8.16
C ALA A 131 -11.09 -15.12 6.68
N SER A 132 -12.24 -14.57 6.28
CA SER A 132 -12.72 -14.53 4.89
C SER A 132 -11.96 -13.56 3.99
N LEU A 133 -11.23 -12.60 4.60
CA LEU A 133 -10.43 -11.60 3.89
C LEU A 133 -8.93 -11.82 4.10
N SER A 134 -8.15 -11.68 3.02
CA SER A 134 -6.70 -11.73 3.09
C SER A 134 -6.12 -10.41 3.59
N VAL A 135 -5.03 -10.49 4.35
CA VAL A 135 -4.27 -9.34 4.85
C VAL A 135 -2.81 -9.47 4.43
N ARG A 136 -2.09 -8.35 4.42
CA ARG A 136 -0.64 -8.38 4.16
C ARG A 136 0.05 -9.22 5.24
N ASN A 137 0.91 -10.13 4.79
CA ASN A 137 1.67 -11.00 5.67
C ASN A 137 2.71 -10.19 6.45
N ALA A 138 2.47 -9.99 7.74
CA ALA A 138 3.36 -9.23 8.62
C ALA A 138 4.65 -9.99 8.96
N ASP A 139 4.64 -11.32 8.88
CA ASP A 139 5.80 -12.17 9.17
C ASP A 139 6.81 -12.18 8.01
N LEU A 140 6.36 -11.78 6.81
CA LEU A 140 7.23 -11.65 5.64
C LEU A 140 7.91 -10.28 5.65
N SER A 141 9.15 -10.24 6.17
CA SER A 141 10.00 -9.06 6.06
C SER A 141 10.30 -8.69 4.60
N ILE A 142 10.63 -7.43 4.33
CA ILE A 142 11.01 -6.96 2.98
C ILE A 142 12.21 -7.75 2.43
N PHE A 143 13.19 -8.09 3.28
CA PHE A 143 14.35 -8.87 2.86
C PHE A 143 13.97 -10.31 2.49
N SER A 144 13.12 -10.95 3.31
CA SER A 144 12.63 -12.29 3.00
C SER A 144 11.76 -12.30 1.74
N GLU A 145 10.89 -11.30 1.56
CA GLU A 145 10.07 -11.13 0.35
C GLU A 145 10.95 -11.04 -0.91
N LEU A 146 11.95 -10.15 -0.90
CA LEU A 146 12.88 -10.00 -2.02
C LEU A 146 13.67 -11.29 -2.30
N SER A 147 14.15 -11.97 -1.25
CA SER A 147 14.89 -13.22 -1.40
C SER A 147 14.02 -14.34 -1.98
N GLN A 148 12.79 -14.49 -1.50
CA GLN A 148 11.84 -15.49 -2.00
C GLN A 148 11.40 -15.17 -3.42
N GLN A 149 11.12 -13.90 -3.73
CA GLN A 149 10.81 -13.46 -5.08
C GLN A 149 11.96 -13.79 -6.06
N SER A 150 13.21 -13.60 -5.62
CA SER A 150 14.40 -13.94 -6.42
C SER A 150 14.50 -15.45 -6.68
N LEU A 151 14.32 -16.26 -5.62
CA LEU A 151 14.33 -17.73 -5.73
C LEU A 151 13.17 -18.26 -6.57
N TYR A 152 12.00 -17.63 -6.47
CA TYR A 152 10.83 -17.97 -7.28
C TYR A 152 11.06 -17.66 -8.76
N GLY A 153 11.62 -16.49 -9.09
CA GLY A 153 12.03 -16.16 -10.46
C GLY A 153 13.07 -17.14 -11.01
N LEU A 154 14.02 -17.58 -10.18
CA LEU A 154 14.98 -18.65 -10.53
C LEU A 154 14.33 -20.02 -10.75
N GLY A 155 13.07 -20.20 -10.34
CA GLY A 155 12.37 -21.48 -10.33
C GLY A 155 12.95 -22.48 -9.33
N ILE A 156 13.58 -21.99 -8.26
CA ILE A 156 14.23 -22.78 -7.19
C ILE A 156 13.49 -22.61 -5.84
N GLY A 157 12.62 -21.60 -5.72
CA GLY A 157 11.83 -21.35 -4.51
C GLY A 157 10.33 -21.27 -4.78
N ASP A 158 9.56 -21.30 -3.70
CA ASP A 158 8.12 -21.06 -3.73
C ASP A 158 7.80 -19.59 -3.96
N LYS A 159 6.61 -19.33 -4.50
CA LYS A 159 6.06 -17.99 -4.66
C LYS A 159 5.95 -17.30 -3.28
N PRO A 160 6.44 -16.05 -3.13
CA PRO A 160 6.39 -15.35 -1.85
C PRO A 160 4.95 -14.99 -1.46
N GLN A 161 4.53 -15.44 -0.29
CA GLN A 161 3.20 -15.21 0.22
C GLN A 161 3.09 -13.86 0.94
N THR A 162 2.93 -12.79 0.15
CA THR A 162 2.80 -11.41 0.64
C THR A 162 1.43 -11.10 1.24
N TYR A 163 0.41 -11.90 0.91
CA TYR A 163 -0.90 -11.86 1.53
C TYR A 163 -1.30 -13.24 2.06
N ILE A 164 -1.94 -13.28 3.22
CA ILE A 164 -2.41 -14.51 3.89
C ILE A 164 -3.85 -14.34 4.32
N TYR A 165 -4.57 -15.45 4.44
CA TYR A 165 -5.79 -15.51 5.24
C TYR A 165 -5.39 -15.69 6.71
N PRO A 166 -5.67 -14.73 7.61
CA PRO A 166 -5.41 -14.88 9.03
C PRO A 166 -5.96 -16.19 9.59
N LEU A 167 -5.08 -17.02 10.13
CA LEU A 167 -5.39 -18.26 10.80
C LEU A 167 -4.96 -18.18 12.26
N THR A 168 -5.85 -18.45 13.20
CA THR A 168 -5.50 -18.50 14.62
C THR A 168 -6.20 -19.67 15.29
N LYS A 169 -5.44 -20.50 16.00
CA LYS A 169 -5.97 -21.56 16.85
C LYS A 169 -6.41 -20.98 18.19
N LEU A 170 -7.60 -21.33 18.65
CA LEU A 170 -8.12 -20.90 19.94
C LEU A 170 -7.61 -21.84 21.05
N GLU A 171 -7.55 -21.31 22.27
CA GLU A 171 -7.20 -22.10 23.44
C GLU A 171 -8.31 -23.12 23.74
N PRO A 172 -7.95 -24.34 24.20
CA PRO A 172 -8.94 -25.34 24.57
C PRO A 172 -9.76 -24.87 25.77
N GLY A 173 -11.06 -25.14 25.75
CA GLY A 173 -11.98 -24.83 26.84
C GLY A 173 -12.73 -26.06 27.32
N SER A 174 -13.33 -25.97 28.51
CA SER A 174 -14.22 -27.00 29.05
C SER A 174 -15.56 -27.09 28.31
N ALA A 175 -15.96 -26.01 27.62
CA ALA A 175 -17.16 -25.95 26.79
C ALA A 175 -16.82 -25.63 25.33
N PRO A 176 -17.67 -26.03 24.36
CA PRO A 176 -17.50 -25.66 22.96
C PRO A 176 -17.65 -24.15 22.72
N TYR A 177 -16.83 -23.60 21.82
CA TYR A 177 -17.04 -22.25 21.30
C TYR A 177 -18.28 -22.19 20.41
N HIS A 178 -18.99 -21.07 20.50
CA HIS A 178 -20.13 -20.75 19.65
C HIS A 178 -20.16 -19.24 19.38
N ALA A 179 -20.67 -18.88 18.19
CA ALA A 179 -20.95 -17.49 17.86
C ALA A 179 -22.17 -17.01 18.66
N ILE A 180 -22.07 -15.81 19.24
CA ILE A 180 -23.15 -15.19 20.03
C ILE A 180 -23.64 -13.86 19.45
N LEU A 181 -22.88 -13.28 18.52
CA LEU A 181 -23.15 -11.99 17.89
C LEU A 181 -23.09 -12.10 16.37
N LYS A 182 -23.54 -11.06 15.67
CA LYS A 182 -23.48 -10.97 14.20
C LYS A 182 -22.11 -10.54 13.68
N THR A 183 -21.18 -10.25 14.59
CA THR A 183 -19.79 -9.89 14.31
C THR A 183 -18.85 -11.02 14.73
N GLU A 184 -17.57 -10.96 14.38
CA GLU A 184 -16.53 -12.02 14.47
C GLU A 184 -16.11 -12.39 15.89
N VAL A 185 -17.11 -12.67 16.73
CA VAL A 185 -17.01 -12.98 18.14
C VAL A 185 -17.55 -14.38 18.42
N VAL A 186 -16.74 -15.16 19.13
CA VAL A 186 -17.14 -16.45 19.69
C VAL A 186 -16.77 -16.54 21.15
N THR A 187 -17.50 -17.35 21.90
CA THR A 187 -17.24 -17.60 23.31
C THR A 187 -17.50 -19.05 23.67
N ASN A 188 -16.81 -19.55 24.69
CA ASN A 188 -17.14 -20.79 25.38
C ASN A 188 -17.67 -20.53 26.80
N GLY A 189 -18.02 -19.29 27.12
CA GLY A 189 -18.45 -18.85 28.46
C GLY A 189 -17.31 -18.46 29.40
N THR A 190 -16.08 -18.96 29.19
CA THR A 190 -14.88 -18.57 29.97
C THR A 190 -13.97 -17.64 29.19
N LEU A 191 -13.68 -17.99 27.94
CA LEU A 191 -12.88 -17.22 27.00
C LEU A 191 -13.77 -16.73 25.87
N SER A 192 -13.55 -15.48 25.47
CA SER A 192 -14.19 -14.87 24.31
C SER A 192 -13.13 -14.34 23.36
N TYR A 193 -13.36 -14.46 22.07
CA TYR A 193 -12.43 -14.06 21.02
C TYR A 193 -13.11 -13.10 20.05
N TYR A 194 -12.37 -12.13 19.53
CA TYR A 194 -12.72 -11.28 18.40
C TYR A 194 -11.67 -11.48 17.30
N GLN A 195 -12.08 -11.88 16.10
CA GLN A 195 -11.18 -12.21 14.97
C GLN A 195 -9.98 -13.10 15.38
N GLY A 196 -10.22 -14.15 16.16
CA GLY A 196 -9.19 -15.08 16.62
C GLY A 196 -8.30 -14.58 17.76
N LYS A 197 -8.51 -13.36 18.27
CA LYS A 197 -7.75 -12.78 19.39
C LYS A 197 -8.59 -12.73 20.67
N ILE A 198 -7.98 -13.03 21.82
CA ILE A 198 -8.65 -13.02 23.13
C ILE A 198 -9.19 -11.62 23.45
N LEU A 199 -10.45 -11.55 23.87
CA LEU A 199 -11.01 -10.38 24.53
C LEU A 199 -10.61 -10.40 26.02
N PRO A 200 -9.91 -9.36 26.51
CA PRO A 200 -9.38 -9.39 27.88
C PRO A 200 -10.49 -9.15 28.92
N GLN A 201 -10.49 -9.96 29.98
CA GLN A 201 -11.37 -9.81 31.15
C GLN A 201 -12.87 -9.77 30.81
N THR A 202 -13.29 -10.52 29.80
CA THR A 202 -14.66 -10.46 29.26
C THR A 202 -15.67 -11.23 30.07
N HIS A 203 -16.84 -10.64 30.27
CA HIS A 203 -18.02 -11.27 30.84
C HIS A 203 -18.93 -11.81 29.73
N ALA A 204 -18.68 -13.06 29.31
CA ALA A 204 -19.31 -13.67 28.14
C ALA A 204 -20.85 -13.56 28.10
N THR A 205 -21.53 -13.64 29.25
CA THR A 205 -23.00 -13.59 29.34
C THR A 205 -23.59 -12.22 29.02
N GLY A 206 -22.83 -11.15 29.21
CA GLY A 206 -23.28 -9.77 28.94
C GLY A 206 -22.81 -9.23 27.60
N LEU A 207 -22.09 -10.03 26.81
CA LEU A 207 -21.45 -9.57 25.59
C LEU A 207 -22.48 -9.18 24.53
N ARG A 208 -22.38 -7.95 24.04
CA ARG A 208 -23.27 -7.32 23.07
C ARG A 208 -22.51 -6.41 22.12
N GLN A 209 -23.06 -6.19 20.94
CA GLN A 209 -22.65 -5.10 20.08
C GLN A 209 -23.20 -3.78 20.64
N ILE A 210 -22.44 -2.69 20.48
CA ILE A 210 -22.94 -1.35 20.81
C ILE A 210 -23.72 -0.82 19.61
N SER A 211 -24.89 -0.22 19.85
CA SER A 211 -25.71 0.38 18.81
C SER A 211 -24.97 1.53 18.11
N GLU A 212 -25.14 1.63 16.81
CA GLU A 212 -24.46 2.56 15.92
C GLU A 212 -25.50 3.40 15.18
N LEU A 213 -25.46 4.72 15.40
CA LEU A 213 -26.42 5.68 14.88
C LEU A 213 -25.96 6.30 13.56
N TYR A 214 -26.84 6.30 12.57
CA TYR A 214 -26.61 6.87 11.24
C TYR A 214 -27.33 8.22 11.08
N ASN A 215 -26.97 8.99 10.05
CA ASN A 215 -27.55 10.30 9.77
C ASN A 215 -29.02 10.25 9.33
N ASP A 216 -29.48 9.12 8.80
CA ASP A 216 -30.87 8.85 8.43
C ASP A 216 -31.74 8.44 9.64
N GLY A 217 -31.14 8.32 10.83
CA GLY A 217 -31.78 7.86 12.05
C GLY A 217 -31.85 6.33 12.18
N ASP A 218 -31.28 5.58 11.23
CA ASP A 218 -31.14 4.13 11.34
C ASP A 218 -30.17 3.77 12.47
N VAL A 219 -30.47 2.66 13.13
CA VAL A 219 -29.68 2.14 14.24
C VAL A 219 -29.26 0.72 13.89
N ARG A 220 -27.95 0.51 13.79
CA ARG A 220 -27.35 -0.79 13.48
C ARG A 220 -26.47 -1.25 14.62
N GLU A 221 -26.01 -2.50 14.55
CA GLU A 221 -25.07 -3.03 15.54
C GLU A 221 -23.63 -2.77 15.07
N SER A 222 -22.83 -2.12 15.90
CA SER A 222 -21.44 -1.83 15.58
C SER A 222 -20.65 -3.12 15.40
N GLN A 223 -19.84 -3.17 14.35
CA GLN A 223 -18.92 -4.29 14.12
C GLN A 223 -17.65 -4.18 14.95
N ASN A 224 -17.31 -2.97 15.42
CA ASN A 224 -16.03 -2.70 16.06
C ASN A 224 -16.16 -2.41 17.56
N TYR A 225 -17.29 -1.90 18.04
CA TYR A 225 -17.52 -1.64 19.46
C TYR A 225 -18.40 -2.70 20.11
N LEU A 226 -17.90 -3.27 21.20
CA LEU A 226 -18.58 -4.27 22.00
C LEU A 226 -18.65 -3.81 23.45
N ALA A 227 -19.61 -4.34 24.19
CA ALA A 227 -19.65 -4.22 25.64
C ALA A 227 -20.09 -5.53 26.27
N ASP A 228 -19.78 -5.74 27.54
CA ASP A 228 -20.06 -7.02 28.23
C ASP A 228 -20.89 -6.87 29.52
N GLY A 229 -21.55 -5.73 29.70
CA GLY A 229 -22.26 -5.37 30.93
C GLY A 229 -21.36 -4.73 32.00
N GLN A 230 -20.03 -4.74 31.83
CA GLN A 230 -19.08 -4.06 32.72
C GLN A 230 -18.04 -3.26 31.94
N ASN A 231 -17.44 -3.88 30.93
CA ASN A 231 -16.36 -3.35 30.12
C ASN A 231 -16.86 -2.99 28.73
N VAL A 232 -16.15 -2.05 28.11
CA VAL A 232 -16.34 -1.66 26.72
C VAL A 232 -15.06 -1.95 25.95
N TYR A 233 -15.20 -2.39 24.71
CA TYR A 233 -14.11 -2.79 23.85
C TYR A 233 -14.22 -2.11 22.49
N TYR A 234 -13.09 -1.66 21.96
CA TYR A 234 -12.90 -1.45 20.53
C TYR A 234 -12.09 -2.63 20.00
N LYS A 235 -12.73 -3.52 19.23
CA LYS A 235 -12.17 -4.81 18.82
C LYS A 235 -11.66 -5.57 20.07
N THR A 236 -10.35 -5.76 20.18
CA THR A 236 -9.70 -6.45 21.31
C THR A 236 -9.18 -5.51 22.40
N THR A 237 -9.26 -4.20 22.20
CA THR A 237 -8.76 -3.21 23.15
C THR A 237 -9.87 -2.81 24.11
N ARG A 238 -9.66 -3.08 25.42
CA ARG A 238 -10.57 -2.59 26.47
C ARG A 238 -10.43 -1.08 26.62
N LEU A 239 -11.54 -0.37 26.55
CA LEU A 239 -11.60 1.07 26.73
C LEU A 239 -11.65 1.45 28.22
N PRO A 240 -11.12 2.62 28.62
CA PRO A 240 -11.12 3.07 30.01
C PRO A 240 -12.49 3.65 30.44
N ILE A 241 -13.59 2.94 30.16
CA ILE A 241 -14.97 3.28 30.53
C ILE A 241 -15.74 2.04 30.97
N GLN A 242 -16.84 2.26 31.68
CA GLN A 242 -17.76 1.20 32.07
C GLN A 242 -18.92 1.11 31.08
N ASP A 243 -19.42 -0.10 30.86
CA ASP A 243 -20.63 -0.30 30.06
C ASP A 243 -21.84 0.37 30.73
N HIS A 244 -22.68 0.99 29.91
CA HIS A 244 -24.01 1.46 30.28
C HIS A 244 -24.90 1.58 29.03
N PRO A 245 -26.25 1.55 29.19
CA PRO A 245 -27.16 1.48 28.05
C PRO A 245 -27.09 2.68 27.09
N ASP A 246 -26.73 3.87 27.58
CA ASP A 246 -26.69 5.09 26.74
C ASP A 246 -25.45 5.18 25.82
N LEU A 247 -24.51 4.23 25.90
CA LEU A 247 -23.37 4.17 24.98
C LEU A 247 -23.84 3.85 23.57
N HIS A 248 -23.38 4.65 22.61
CA HIS A 248 -23.67 4.41 21.19
C HIS A 248 -22.49 4.85 20.33
N ALA A 249 -22.25 4.11 19.26
CA ALA A 249 -21.38 4.52 18.18
C ALA A 249 -22.12 5.46 17.23
N ILE A 250 -21.38 6.24 16.45
CA ILE A 250 -21.94 7.09 15.40
C ILE A 250 -21.21 6.85 14.08
N VAL A 251 -21.95 6.95 12.98
CA VAL A 251 -21.43 6.97 11.62
C VAL A 251 -21.74 8.32 11.02
N ILE A 252 -20.70 8.96 10.47
CA ILE A 252 -20.86 10.17 9.68
C ILE A 252 -20.81 9.77 8.21
N ASP A 253 -21.91 10.04 7.51
CA ASP A 253 -22.18 9.57 6.16
C ASP A 253 -21.16 10.07 5.12
N ALA A 254 -21.10 9.42 3.95
CA ALA A 254 -20.29 9.81 2.79
C ALA A 254 -18.77 9.95 3.03
N GLN A 255 -18.26 9.46 4.16
CA GLN A 255 -16.85 9.49 4.46
C GLN A 255 -16.33 8.10 4.89
N ASN A 256 -15.19 7.68 4.34
CA ASN A 256 -14.41 6.55 4.87
C ASN A 256 -13.76 7.00 6.19
N GLN A 257 -14.50 6.90 7.30
CA GLN A 257 -14.09 7.41 8.60
C GLN A 257 -13.71 6.34 9.61
N GLU A 258 -13.04 6.83 10.65
CA GLU A 258 -12.79 6.10 11.89
C GLU A 258 -14.09 5.79 12.63
N ASN A 259 -14.03 4.86 13.58
CA ASN A 259 -15.18 4.49 14.39
C ASN A 259 -15.28 5.41 15.59
N TYR A 260 -16.42 6.07 15.80
CA TYR A 260 -16.62 6.94 16.96
C TYR A 260 -17.59 6.31 17.97
N LEU A 261 -17.23 6.36 19.25
CA LEU A 261 -18.10 5.95 20.36
C LEU A 261 -18.37 7.17 21.25
N ILE A 262 -19.64 7.35 21.59
CA ILE A 262 -20.13 8.43 22.44
C ILE A 262 -20.50 7.87 23.81
N ASP A 263 -19.98 8.50 24.86
CA ASP A 263 -20.42 8.34 26.25
C ASP A 263 -21.16 9.62 26.67
N PRO A 264 -22.51 9.62 26.58
CA PRO A 264 -23.31 10.78 26.98
C PRO A 264 -23.23 11.13 28.46
N LYS A 265 -22.97 10.14 29.34
CA LYS A 265 -22.96 10.37 30.79
C LYS A 265 -21.74 11.19 31.21
N GLN A 266 -20.59 10.91 30.60
CA GLN A 266 -19.37 11.67 30.84
C GLN A 266 -19.16 12.80 29.81
N GLY A 267 -19.97 12.84 28.75
CA GLY A 267 -19.76 13.73 27.61
C GLY A 267 -18.46 13.43 26.87
N MET A 268 -18.04 12.16 26.85
CA MET A 268 -16.78 11.72 26.26
C MET A 268 -16.99 11.17 24.86
N VAL A 269 -15.94 11.30 24.04
CA VAL A 269 -15.88 10.72 22.70
C VAL A 269 -14.62 9.88 22.62
N TYR A 270 -14.74 8.73 21.95
CA TYR A 270 -13.63 7.85 21.61
C TYR A 270 -13.58 7.73 20.09
N VAL A 271 -12.38 7.77 19.53
CA VAL A 271 -12.11 7.43 18.13
C VAL A 271 -11.28 6.15 18.12
N ASN A 272 -11.85 5.09 17.58
CA ASN A 272 -11.32 3.74 17.72
C ASN A 272 -11.09 3.38 19.21
N ASP A 273 -9.86 3.12 19.62
CA ASP A 273 -9.49 2.89 21.02
C ASP A 273 -8.98 4.14 21.76
N MET A 274 -8.96 5.30 21.10
CA MET A 274 -8.37 6.51 21.65
C MET A 274 -9.43 7.43 22.27
N PRO A 275 -9.34 7.78 23.57
CA PRO A 275 -10.20 8.79 24.19
C PRO A 275 -9.85 10.19 23.70
N PHE A 276 -10.86 11.04 23.58
CA PHE A 276 -10.66 12.48 23.56
C PHE A 276 -10.22 12.97 24.95
N ASP A 277 -9.62 14.16 25.02
CA ASP A 277 -9.10 14.68 26.29
C ASP A 277 -10.23 15.13 27.23
N LYS A 278 -10.41 14.40 28.33
CA LYS A 278 -11.49 14.60 29.31
C LYS A 278 -11.62 16.04 29.80
N GLN A 279 -10.56 16.83 29.83
CA GLN A 279 -10.61 18.22 30.30
C GLN A 279 -11.53 19.13 29.46
N TYR A 280 -11.85 18.74 28.22
CA TYR A 280 -12.72 19.52 27.33
C TYR A 280 -14.13 18.91 27.16
N SER A 281 -14.45 17.83 27.87
CA SER A 281 -15.82 17.30 27.91
C SER A 281 -16.81 18.35 28.50
N PRO A 282 -18.10 18.34 28.12
CA PRO A 282 -18.72 17.43 27.16
C PRO A 282 -18.43 17.79 25.69
N TYR A 283 -18.36 16.76 24.85
CA TYR A 283 -18.24 16.86 23.40
C TYR A 283 -19.58 16.59 22.71
N HIS A 284 -19.79 17.25 21.57
CA HIS A 284 -20.93 17.01 20.70
C HIS A 284 -20.45 16.90 19.26
N ALA A 285 -20.87 15.88 18.52
CA ALA A 285 -20.62 15.84 17.08
C ALA A 285 -21.29 17.06 16.42
N LEU A 286 -20.57 17.73 15.50
CA LEU A 286 -21.10 18.87 14.78
C LEU A 286 -22.28 18.45 13.88
N SER A 287 -22.14 17.32 13.18
CA SER A 287 -23.17 16.72 12.34
C SER A 287 -22.85 15.25 12.09
N LEU A 288 -23.88 14.45 11.77
CA LEU A 288 -23.73 13.09 11.24
C LEU A 288 -23.70 13.06 9.70
N ASN A 289 -23.94 14.19 9.04
CA ASN A 289 -23.86 14.29 7.58
C ASN A 289 -22.41 14.53 7.15
N GLY A 290 -21.98 13.93 6.03
CA GLY A 290 -20.60 14.08 5.57
C GLY A 290 -20.38 14.49 4.12
N GLY A 291 -21.43 14.87 3.38
CA GLY A 291 -21.30 15.26 1.97
C GLY A 291 -20.34 16.42 1.69
N HIS A 292 -20.20 17.35 2.64
CA HIS A 292 -19.39 18.58 2.51
C HIS A 292 -18.30 18.71 3.58
N VAL A 293 -17.79 17.60 4.07
CA VAL A 293 -16.69 17.54 5.06
C VAL A 293 -15.73 16.39 4.73
N TYR A 294 -14.47 16.51 5.14
CA TYR A 294 -13.43 15.44 5.10
C TYR A 294 -12.95 15.05 6.51
N HIS A 295 -13.38 15.81 7.53
CA HIS A 295 -13.02 15.59 8.92
C HIS A 295 -14.28 15.56 9.78
N SER A 296 -14.38 14.58 10.66
CA SER A 296 -15.41 14.52 11.72
C SER A 296 -15.09 15.57 12.77
N LEU A 297 -15.99 16.55 12.93
CA LEU A 297 -15.80 17.66 13.86
C LEU A 297 -16.64 17.47 15.12
N PHE A 298 -16.02 17.68 16.28
CA PHE A 298 -16.67 17.63 17.58
C PHE A 298 -16.51 18.98 18.28
N LEU A 299 -17.63 19.54 18.71
CA LEU A 299 -17.69 20.80 19.43
C LEU A 299 -17.56 20.58 20.94
N SER A 300 -16.88 21.51 21.59
CA SER A 300 -16.79 21.63 23.04
C SER A 300 -16.62 23.11 23.40
N LYS A 301 -16.84 23.47 24.66
CA LYS A 301 -16.51 24.80 25.19
C LYS A 301 -15.04 25.17 24.94
N GLY A 302 -14.16 24.16 24.91
CA GLY A 302 -12.72 24.34 24.70
C GLY A 302 -12.30 24.56 23.24
N GLY A 303 -13.18 24.31 22.26
CA GLY A 303 -12.83 24.40 20.85
C GLY A 303 -13.54 23.38 19.97
N ILE A 304 -13.02 23.23 18.75
CA ILE A 304 -13.40 22.18 17.80
C ILE A 304 -12.31 21.09 17.80
N PHE A 305 -12.72 19.83 17.81
CA PHE A 305 -11.85 18.67 17.87
C PHE A 305 -12.06 17.78 16.66
N TYR A 306 -10.98 17.19 16.15
CA TYR A 306 -11.00 16.26 15.04
C TYR A 306 -9.86 15.25 15.15
N PHE A 307 -10.01 14.11 14.50
CA PHE A 307 -8.93 13.12 14.43
C PHE A 307 -8.07 13.33 13.18
N GLU A 308 -6.77 13.60 13.38
CA GLU A 308 -5.79 13.76 12.31
C GLU A 308 -5.26 12.38 11.89
N LYS A 309 -5.80 11.85 10.77
CA LYS A 309 -5.52 10.48 10.31
C LYS A 309 -4.04 10.21 10.05
N GLN A 310 -3.27 11.22 9.60
CA GLN A 310 -1.84 11.02 9.30
C GLN A 310 -0.99 10.89 10.56
N LYS A 311 -1.35 11.61 11.62
CA LYS A 311 -0.64 11.57 12.91
C LYS A 311 -1.24 10.55 13.88
N LYS A 312 -2.48 10.12 13.63
CA LYS A 312 -3.29 9.29 14.53
C LYS A 312 -3.48 9.93 15.89
N GLU A 313 -3.81 11.22 15.91
CA GLU A 313 -3.97 12.01 17.13
C GLU A 313 -5.25 12.85 17.05
N VAL A 314 -5.88 13.10 18.19
CA VAL A 314 -6.99 14.05 18.30
C VAL A 314 -6.41 15.45 18.45
N LEU A 315 -6.70 16.33 17.49
CA LEU A 315 -6.26 17.72 17.49
C LEU A 315 -7.40 18.67 17.83
N ARG A 316 -7.02 19.86 18.32
CA ARG A 316 -7.93 20.90 18.81
C ARG A 316 -7.68 22.21 18.06
N ILE A 317 -8.75 22.85 17.65
CA ILE A 317 -8.81 24.24 17.19
C ILE A 317 -9.50 25.06 18.30
N LYS A 318 -8.87 26.14 18.77
CA LYS A 318 -9.38 26.88 19.94
C LYS A 318 -10.62 27.69 19.60
N GLU A 319 -10.64 28.26 18.41
CA GLU A 319 -11.72 29.07 17.88
C GLU A 319 -12.92 28.16 17.58
N ASN A 320 -14.01 28.36 18.32
CA ASN A 320 -15.28 27.68 18.09
C ASN A 320 -16.37 28.71 17.80
N PRO A 321 -16.72 28.96 16.52
CA PRO A 321 -17.74 29.92 16.14
C PRO A 321 -19.16 29.53 16.57
N PHE A 322 -19.37 28.29 17.03
CA PHE A 322 -20.67 27.82 17.52
C PHE A 322 -20.92 28.12 19.02
N ASN A 323 -19.89 28.55 19.77
CA ASN A 323 -20.03 28.76 21.22
C ASN A 323 -20.97 29.92 21.61
N SER A 324 -21.15 30.91 20.73
CA SER A 324 -21.88 32.15 21.04
C SER A 324 -23.33 32.17 20.59
N GLY A 325 -23.81 31.12 19.92
CA GLY A 325 -25.17 31.08 19.34
C GLY A 325 -25.89 29.76 19.63
N GLY A 326 -27.22 29.82 19.72
CA GLY A 326 -28.09 28.64 19.85
C GLY A 326 -28.25 27.89 18.54
N PHE A 327 -27.14 27.61 17.85
CA PHE A 327 -27.13 27.03 16.51
C PHE A 327 -27.83 25.67 16.47
N LYS A 328 -28.68 25.50 15.45
CA LYS A 328 -29.33 24.23 15.11
C LYS A 328 -29.02 23.88 13.65
N GLU A 329 -28.77 22.61 13.38
CA GLU A 329 -28.66 22.11 12.01
C GLU A 329 -30.06 22.17 11.35
N ILE A 330 -30.28 23.12 10.44
CA ILE A 330 -31.57 23.33 9.75
C ILE A 330 -31.65 22.54 8.44
N ALA A 331 -30.50 22.17 7.89
CA ALA A 331 -30.28 21.26 6.78
C ALA A 331 -28.89 20.62 6.95
N PRO A 332 -28.59 19.48 6.31
CA PRO A 332 -27.30 18.83 6.41
C PRO A 332 -26.13 19.81 6.30
N LEU A 333 -25.32 19.87 7.35
CA LEU A 333 -24.13 20.72 7.44
C LEU A 333 -24.37 22.24 7.36
N ILE A 334 -25.61 22.68 7.57
CA ILE A 334 -26.03 24.09 7.55
C ILE A 334 -26.76 24.40 8.85
N PHE A 335 -26.22 25.37 9.58
CA PHE A 335 -26.58 25.69 10.95
C PHE A 335 -27.08 27.12 11.08
N SER A 336 -28.15 27.33 11.84
CA SER A 336 -28.69 28.66 12.12
C SER A 336 -28.91 28.90 13.60
N ASP A 337 -28.57 30.10 14.07
CA ASP A 337 -28.93 30.64 15.38
C ASP A 337 -30.04 31.72 15.27
N ASP A 338 -30.83 31.65 14.20
CA ASP A 338 -31.84 32.63 13.74
C ASP A 338 -31.28 33.99 13.28
N HIS A 339 -30.00 34.30 13.52
CA HIS A 339 -29.38 35.58 13.15
C HIS A 339 -28.39 35.43 11.99
N GLN A 340 -27.65 34.34 11.96
CA GLN A 340 -26.66 34.03 10.94
C GLN A 340 -26.73 32.55 10.54
N ILE A 341 -26.08 32.24 9.41
CA ILE A 341 -25.89 30.88 8.94
C ILE A 341 -24.41 30.56 8.99
N LEU A 342 -24.08 29.47 9.70
CA LEU A 342 -22.79 28.79 9.58
C LEU A 342 -22.99 27.51 8.79
N TYR A 343 -22.01 27.13 7.99
CA TYR A 343 -22.06 25.88 7.24
C TYR A 343 -20.66 25.38 6.96
N THR A 344 -20.54 24.12 6.60
CA THR A 344 -19.25 23.54 6.24
C THR A 344 -19.10 23.37 4.74
N GLU A 345 -17.90 23.52 4.20
CA GLU A 345 -17.57 22.99 2.87
C GLU A 345 -16.28 22.18 2.95
N ALA A 346 -16.02 21.36 1.94
CA ALA A 346 -14.81 20.58 1.85
C ALA A 346 -14.05 20.89 0.56
N SER A 347 -12.72 20.86 0.61
CA SER A 347 -11.89 21.06 -0.58
C SER A 347 -10.69 20.14 -0.61
N GLN A 348 -10.22 19.84 -1.82
CA GLN A 348 -9.04 19.01 -2.05
C GLN A 348 -8.02 19.78 -2.87
N VAL A 349 -6.75 19.58 -2.56
CA VAL A 349 -5.64 20.02 -3.41
C VAL A 349 -4.99 18.79 -4.02
N TRP A 350 -5.05 18.70 -5.34
CA TRP A 350 -4.41 17.64 -6.12
C TRP A 350 -3.11 18.16 -6.73
N GLY A 351 -2.10 17.30 -6.81
CA GLY A 351 -0.85 17.66 -7.47
C GLY A 351 -0.96 17.57 -8.99
N GLY A 352 -0.19 18.40 -9.69
CA GLY A 352 -0.14 18.38 -11.16
C GLY A 352 0.66 17.20 -11.73
N ASN A 353 0.84 17.18 -13.05
CA ASN A 353 1.43 16.05 -13.80
C ASN A 353 2.77 15.51 -13.27
N LYS A 354 3.62 16.36 -12.68
CA LYS A 354 4.93 15.95 -12.14
C LYS A 354 4.84 15.32 -10.74
N SER A 355 3.73 15.50 -10.05
CA SER A 355 3.50 14.96 -8.70
C SER A 355 2.01 14.64 -8.55
N PRO A 356 1.48 13.68 -9.34
CA PRO A 356 0.07 13.35 -9.30
C PRO A 356 -0.33 12.84 -7.91
N GLY A 357 -1.64 12.86 -7.64
CA GLY A 357 -2.24 12.41 -6.39
C GLY A 357 -2.65 13.54 -5.45
N LEU A 358 -3.51 13.18 -4.50
CA LEU A 358 -4.06 14.05 -3.49
C LEU A 358 -2.95 14.56 -2.55
N LYS A 359 -2.87 15.88 -2.36
CA LYS A 359 -1.86 16.56 -1.51
C LYS A 359 -2.44 16.99 -0.18
N SER A 360 -3.68 17.43 -0.17
CA SER A 360 -4.38 17.74 1.06
C SER A 360 -5.88 17.70 0.89
N GLU A 361 -6.55 17.43 2.00
CA GLU A 361 -7.99 17.59 2.19
C GLU A 361 -8.22 18.64 3.27
N SER A 362 -9.20 19.51 3.04
CA SER A 362 -9.60 20.54 3.99
C SER A 362 -11.09 20.49 4.26
N THR A 363 -11.48 20.79 5.51
CA THR A 363 -12.85 21.07 5.91
C THR A 363 -12.91 22.48 6.46
N HIS A 364 -13.82 23.26 5.93
CA HIS A 364 -13.97 24.68 6.23
C HIS A 364 -15.27 24.90 6.98
N ILE A 365 -15.28 25.87 7.89
CA ILE A 365 -16.51 26.43 8.45
C ILE A 365 -16.61 27.87 7.96
N TYR A 366 -17.69 28.16 7.26
CA TYR A 366 -17.99 29.47 6.69
C TYR A 366 -19.16 30.12 7.43
N ARG A 367 -19.15 31.45 7.46
CA ARG A 367 -20.35 32.26 7.69
C ARG A 367 -20.90 32.73 6.35
N LEU A 368 -22.20 32.62 6.17
CA LEU A 368 -22.89 33.18 5.02
C LEU A 368 -23.00 34.70 5.16
N ASP A 369 -22.52 35.45 4.17
CA ASP A 369 -22.55 36.92 4.16
C ASP A 369 -23.50 37.46 3.07
N GLU A 370 -24.52 36.68 2.71
CA GLU A 370 -25.62 37.14 1.87
C GLU A 370 -26.57 38.04 2.68
N PRO A 371 -27.18 39.07 2.07
CA PRO A 371 -28.12 39.95 2.76
C PRO A 371 -29.33 39.18 3.32
N SER A 372 -29.42 39.07 4.65
CA SER A 372 -30.61 38.50 5.30
C SER A 372 -31.68 39.59 5.40
N THR A 373 -32.77 39.43 4.65
CA THR A 373 -33.89 40.39 4.61
C THR A 373 -35.19 39.82 5.19
N GLY A 374 -35.17 38.56 5.62
CA GLY A 374 -36.26 37.90 6.31
C GLY A 374 -35.80 36.63 7.03
N ASN A 375 -36.76 35.81 7.45
CA ASN A 375 -36.48 34.52 8.08
C ASN A 375 -36.24 33.44 7.01
N TRP A 376 -35.35 32.50 7.31
CA TRP A 376 -35.12 31.33 6.47
C TRP A 376 -36.36 30.43 6.45
N GLN A 377 -36.83 30.11 5.25
CA GLN A 377 -38.01 29.27 5.03
C GLN A 377 -37.68 28.16 4.05
N LYS A 378 -37.94 26.90 4.45
CA LYS A 378 -37.83 25.74 3.56
C LYS A 378 -39.02 25.72 2.60
N ILE A 379 -38.75 25.76 1.31
CA ILE A 379 -39.78 25.75 0.25
C ILE A 379 -40.12 24.32 -0.13
N GLY A 380 -39.12 23.44 -0.24
CA GLY A 380 -39.33 22.04 -0.58
C GLY A 380 -38.04 21.24 -0.61
N MET A 381 -38.19 19.92 -0.63
CA MET A 381 -37.09 18.99 -0.85
C MET A 381 -36.84 18.82 -2.35
N VAL A 382 -35.59 18.59 -2.71
CA VAL A 382 -35.20 18.15 -4.05
C VAL A 382 -35.23 16.62 -4.08
N ASP A 383 -35.69 16.05 -5.19
CA ASP A 383 -35.91 14.61 -5.34
C ASP A 383 -34.65 13.77 -4.98
N GLY A 384 -34.89 12.56 -4.47
CA GLY A 384 -33.83 11.63 -4.07
C GLY A 384 -32.97 12.10 -2.88
N ASN A 385 -33.45 13.04 -2.05
CA ASN A 385 -32.68 13.69 -0.98
C ASN A 385 -31.41 14.38 -1.49
N SER A 386 -31.43 14.88 -2.72
CA SER A 386 -30.28 15.59 -3.31
C SER A 386 -29.99 16.92 -2.61
N GLY A 387 -31.00 17.52 -1.99
CA GLY A 387 -30.89 18.77 -1.25
C GLY A 387 -32.25 19.37 -0.95
N SER A 388 -32.29 20.68 -0.74
CA SER A 388 -33.54 21.41 -0.50
C SER A 388 -33.50 22.84 -0.98
N VAL A 389 -34.66 23.37 -1.37
CA VAL A 389 -34.83 24.77 -1.77
C VAL A 389 -35.31 25.57 -0.57
N TRP A 390 -34.65 26.70 -0.33
CA TRP A 390 -34.91 27.62 0.76
C TRP A 390 -35.11 29.04 0.25
N LYS A 391 -35.71 29.88 1.08
CA LYS A 391 -35.96 31.29 0.79
C LYS A 391 -35.58 32.14 2.00
N ASN A 392 -34.92 33.27 1.74
CA ASN A 392 -34.73 34.34 2.71
C ASN A 392 -35.12 35.66 2.02
N GLY A 393 -36.15 36.33 2.53
CA GLY A 393 -36.73 37.49 1.86
C GLY A 393 -37.23 37.14 0.46
N ASN A 394 -36.70 37.78 -0.58
CA ASN A 394 -37.05 37.52 -1.98
C ASN A 394 -36.06 36.61 -2.72
N THR A 395 -35.01 36.14 -2.04
CA THR A 395 -33.94 35.35 -2.66
C THR A 395 -34.11 33.88 -2.34
N TYR A 396 -33.93 33.03 -3.34
CA TYR A 396 -33.97 31.58 -3.20
C TYR A 396 -32.56 31.00 -3.15
N TYR A 397 -32.43 29.90 -2.42
CA TYR A 397 -31.19 29.20 -2.20
C TYR A 397 -31.41 27.70 -2.36
N TYR A 398 -30.40 27.02 -2.89
CA TYR A 398 -30.31 25.57 -2.91
C TYR A 398 -29.29 25.13 -1.86
N PHE A 399 -29.74 24.32 -0.90
CA PHE A 399 -28.92 23.71 0.12
C PHE A 399 -28.64 22.27 -0.31
N ASP A 400 -27.40 22.00 -0.70
CA ASP A 400 -26.97 20.74 -1.30
C ASP A 400 -26.69 19.66 -0.25
N GLN A 401 -27.05 18.42 -0.57
CA GLN A 401 -26.77 17.23 0.24
C GLN A 401 -25.94 16.17 -0.51
N LEU A 402 -25.70 16.36 -1.81
CA LEU A 402 -24.96 15.41 -2.66
C LEU A 402 -23.44 15.43 -2.40
N GLY A 403 -22.88 16.62 -2.17
CA GLY A 403 -21.50 16.77 -1.76
C GLY A 403 -20.46 16.70 -2.88
N ASN A 404 -19.20 16.83 -2.46
CA ASN A 404 -18.03 16.86 -3.35
C ASN A 404 -17.87 15.60 -4.21
N SER A 405 -18.30 14.43 -3.71
CA SER A 405 -18.22 13.17 -4.46
C SER A 405 -19.04 13.19 -5.76
N GLN A 406 -20.08 14.03 -5.80
CA GLN A 406 -20.93 14.25 -6.95
C GLN A 406 -20.55 15.50 -7.75
N LEU A 407 -19.35 16.04 -7.55
CA LEU A 407 -18.83 17.24 -8.21
C LEU A 407 -19.71 18.49 -7.99
N ILE A 408 -20.35 18.58 -6.83
CA ILE A 408 -21.09 19.75 -6.37
C ILE A 408 -20.31 20.31 -5.17
N PRO A 409 -19.46 21.33 -5.39
CA PRO A 409 -18.45 21.71 -4.39
C PRO A 409 -18.95 22.56 -3.22
N HIS A 410 -20.10 23.22 -3.37
CA HIS A 410 -20.62 24.13 -2.35
C HIS A 410 -21.85 23.55 -1.66
N SER A 411 -22.01 23.84 -0.38
CA SER A 411 -23.20 23.41 0.38
C SER A 411 -24.38 24.34 0.16
N ILE A 412 -24.13 25.60 -0.19
CA ILE A 412 -25.16 26.62 -0.41
C ILE A 412 -24.93 27.32 -1.74
N TYR A 413 -25.96 27.33 -2.58
CA TYR A 413 -26.01 28.11 -3.81
C TYR A 413 -27.14 29.12 -3.76
N ARG A 414 -26.93 30.31 -4.32
CA ARG A 414 -28.00 31.25 -4.63
C ARG A 414 -28.63 30.85 -5.96
N ILE A 415 -29.96 30.72 -5.99
CA ILE A 415 -30.70 30.46 -7.21
C ILE A 415 -30.94 31.78 -7.94
N THR A 416 -30.53 31.88 -9.21
CA THR A 416 -30.53 33.15 -9.95
C THR A 416 -31.83 33.44 -10.69
N ASP A 417 -32.69 32.45 -10.89
CA ASP A 417 -33.96 32.58 -11.61
C ASP A 417 -35.05 31.63 -11.10
N GLN A 418 -36.31 31.99 -11.40
CA GLN A 418 -37.48 31.23 -10.93
C GLN A 418 -37.65 29.88 -11.65
N ALA A 419 -37.17 29.72 -12.89
CA ALA A 419 -37.28 28.45 -13.60
C ALA A 419 -36.41 27.39 -12.95
N THR A 420 -35.24 27.77 -12.42
CA THR A 420 -34.37 26.89 -11.63
C THR A 420 -35.03 26.43 -10.33
N VAL A 421 -35.76 27.31 -9.63
CA VAL A 421 -36.57 26.91 -8.45
C VAL A 421 -37.58 25.84 -8.85
N ASN A 422 -38.30 26.05 -9.94
CA ASN A 422 -39.31 25.10 -10.41
C ASN A 422 -38.68 23.77 -10.86
N ALA A 423 -37.51 23.82 -11.48
CA ALA A 423 -36.77 22.63 -11.92
C ALA A 423 -36.28 21.79 -10.73
N LEU A 424 -35.74 22.42 -9.69
CA LEU A 424 -35.30 21.74 -8.47
C LEU A 424 -36.45 21.10 -7.68
N LEU A 425 -37.64 21.72 -7.73
CA LEU A 425 -38.85 21.23 -7.07
C LEU A 425 -39.65 20.26 -7.96
N ALA A 426 -39.22 20.02 -9.20
CA ALA A 426 -39.85 19.04 -10.07
C ALA A 426 -39.47 17.62 -9.65
N THR A 427 -40.38 16.67 -9.90
CA THR A 427 -40.08 15.24 -9.72
C THR A 427 -39.05 14.79 -10.76
N GLN A 428 -38.10 13.92 -10.38
CA GLN A 428 -37.08 13.29 -11.24
C GLN A 428 -35.90 14.15 -11.70
N ILE A 429 -35.59 15.27 -11.03
CA ILE A 429 -34.32 15.96 -11.31
C ILE A 429 -33.13 15.05 -10.98
N ARG A 430 -32.17 14.94 -11.90
CA ARG A 430 -30.98 14.10 -11.71
C ARG A 430 -29.81 14.93 -11.19
N THR A 431 -28.86 14.26 -10.55
CA THR A 431 -27.56 14.83 -10.15
C THR A 431 -26.87 15.55 -11.32
N ASP A 432 -26.94 15.00 -12.53
CA ASP A 432 -26.37 15.60 -13.75
C ASP A 432 -27.00 16.95 -14.09
N ASP A 433 -28.31 17.09 -13.87
CA ASP A 433 -29.04 18.34 -14.11
C ASP A 433 -28.62 19.40 -13.09
N ILE A 434 -28.46 19.02 -11.82
CA ILE A 434 -27.98 19.92 -10.76
C ILE A 434 -26.56 20.40 -11.08
N ARG A 435 -25.65 19.50 -11.47
CA ARG A 435 -24.30 19.88 -11.92
C ARG A 435 -24.34 20.86 -13.08
N LYS A 436 -25.23 20.65 -14.05
CA LYS A 436 -25.41 21.58 -15.17
C LYS A 436 -25.84 22.95 -14.68
N LEU A 437 -26.82 23.03 -13.77
CA LEU A 437 -27.28 24.30 -13.20
C LEU A 437 -26.15 25.06 -12.48
N VAL A 438 -25.26 24.34 -11.78
CA VAL A 438 -24.03 24.91 -11.19
C VAL A 438 -23.09 25.43 -12.28
N HIS A 439 -22.82 24.65 -13.32
CA HIS A 439 -21.90 25.05 -14.40
C HIS A 439 -22.41 26.22 -15.26
N THR A 440 -23.72 26.42 -15.31
CA THR A 440 -24.36 27.52 -16.04
C THR A 440 -24.72 28.71 -15.16
N ASP A 441 -24.21 28.77 -13.92
CA ASP A 441 -24.46 29.85 -12.95
C ASP A 441 -25.95 30.10 -12.61
N HIS A 442 -26.81 29.12 -12.88
CA HIS A 442 -28.20 29.10 -12.39
C HIS A 442 -28.24 28.81 -10.88
N LEU A 443 -27.23 28.06 -10.42
CA LEU A 443 -26.84 27.91 -9.02
C LEU A 443 -25.51 28.62 -8.82
N ALA A 444 -25.58 29.88 -8.39
CA ALA A 444 -24.42 30.73 -8.20
C ALA A 444 -23.82 30.58 -6.80
N GLU A 445 -22.50 30.69 -6.70
CA GLU A 445 -21.77 30.71 -5.43
C GLU A 445 -22.21 31.89 -4.55
N VAL A 446 -22.32 31.64 -3.24
CA VAL A 446 -22.72 32.64 -2.24
C VAL A 446 -21.52 33.41 -1.68
N LYS A 447 -21.77 34.66 -1.26
CA LYS A 447 -20.80 35.43 -0.47
C LYS A 447 -20.62 34.81 0.91
N ARG A 448 -19.36 34.65 1.33
CA ARG A 448 -19.01 34.00 2.61
C ARG A 448 -17.69 34.49 3.18
N THR A 449 -17.53 34.27 4.49
CA THR A 449 -16.28 34.49 5.23
C THR A 449 -15.83 33.17 5.85
N GLU A 450 -14.59 32.78 5.63
CA GLU A 450 -13.97 31.62 6.29
C GLU A 450 -13.71 31.92 7.76
N LEU A 451 -14.18 31.05 8.64
CA LEU A 451 -13.96 31.16 10.09
C LEU A 451 -12.92 30.15 10.57
N VAL A 452 -12.92 28.94 10.03
CA VAL A 452 -12.04 27.83 10.44
C VAL A 452 -11.68 26.98 9.22
N GLU A 453 -10.40 26.60 9.09
CA GLU A 453 -9.92 25.54 8.19
C GLU A 453 -9.30 24.40 9.03
N VAL A 454 -9.79 23.18 8.82
CA VAL A 454 -9.16 21.93 9.27
C VAL A 454 -8.49 21.30 8.06
N LYS A 455 -7.19 20.98 8.13
CA LYS A 455 -6.43 20.51 6.98
C LYS A 455 -5.54 19.32 7.29
N THR A 456 -5.70 18.25 6.53
CA THR A 456 -4.81 17.09 6.50
C THR A 456 -3.91 17.16 5.27
N LYS A 457 -2.59 16.99 5.43
CA LYS A 457 -1.62 16.95 4.32
C LYS A 457 -1.10 15.54 4.10
N PHE A 458 -1.10 15.07 2.86
CA PHE A 458 -0.55 13.78 2.46
C PHE A 458 0.88 13.95 1.94
N SER A 459 1.83 13.22 2.51
CA SER A 459 3.20 13.19 1.99
C SER A 459 3.31 12.19 0.84
N ASN A 460 3.90 12.59 -0.28
CA ASN A 460 4.30 11.65 -1.33
C ASN A 460 5.45 10.77 -0.81
N GLY A 461 5.13 9.55 -0.38
CA GLY A 461 6.14 8.52 -0.14
C GLY A 461 7.01 8.33 -1.39
N TYR A 462 8.29 8.04 -1.18
CA TYR A 462 9.28 7.63 -2.21
C TYR A 462 10.14 8.70 -2.91
N GLY A 463 10.02 9.99 -2.60
CA GLY A 463 10.97 10.99 -3.13
C GLY A 463 12.45 10.71 -2.79
N TRP A 464 12.70 10.01 -1.68
CA TRP A 464 14.04 9.60 -1.21
C TRP A 464 14.69 8.49 -2.06
N ALA A 465 13.90 7.66 -2.77
CA ALA A 465 14.44 6.56 -3.56
C ALA A 465 15.26 7.04 -4.78
N ILE A 466 14.88 8.19 -5.37
CA ILE A 466 15.63 8.82 -6.46
C ILE A 466 17.02 9.27 -5.98
N TRP A 467 17.11 9.76 -4.73
CA TRP A 467 18.39 10.17 -4.15
C TRP A 467 19.34 8.99 -3.91
N ILE A 468 18.82 7.79 -3.67
CA ILE A 468 19.64 6.56 -3.59
C ILE A 468 20.26 6.25 -4.95
N LEU A 469 19.48 6.29 -6.03
CA LEU A 469 19.98 6.02 -7.38
C LEU A 469 21.05 7.04 -7.81
N LEU A 470 20.81 8.31 -7.52
CA LEU A 470 21.78 9.39 -7.77
C LEU A 470 23.07 9.22 -6.94
N ALA A 471 22.95 8.89 -5.66
CA ALA A 471 24.11 8.65 -4.80
C ALA A 471 24.94 7.45 -5.28
N ALA A 472 24.29 6.37 -5.72
CA ALA A 472 24.95 5.20 -6.27
C ALA A 472 25.73 5.53 -7.56
N PHE A 473 25.13 6.30 -8.47
CA PHE A 473 25.80 6.73 -9.71
C PHE A 473 27.03 7.60 -9.42
N LEU A 474 26.91 8.58 -8.51
CA LEU A 474 28.03 9.44 -8.12
C LEU A 474 29.15 8.65 -7.43
N ALA A 475 28.81 7.65 -6.60
CA ALA A 475 29.78 6.77 -5.98
C ALA A 475 30.59 5.98 -7.01
N VAL A 476 29.96 5.44 -8.06
CA VAL A 476 30.65 4.75 -9.16
C VAL A 476 31.63 5.67 -9.89
N GLN A 477 31.21 6.91 -10.20
CA GLN A 477 32.09 7.89 -10.86
C GLN A 477 33.28 8.27 -9.98
N LEU A 478 33.06 8.48 -8.68
CA LEU A 478 34.13 8.77 -7.71
C LEU A 478 35.13 7.61 -7.61
N ILE A 479 34.64 6.37 -7.60
CA ILE A 479 35.49 5.17 -7.60
C ILE A 479 36.35 5.13 -8.86
N LEU A 480 35.76 5.33 -10.04
CA LEU A 480 36.50 5.37 -11.31
C LEU A 480 37.59 6.46 -11.30
N TRP A 481 37.29 7.63 -10.74
CA TRP A 481 38.25 8.72 -10.60
C TRP A 481 39.41 8.37 -9.63
N ILE A 482 39.12 7.75 -8.48
CA ILE A 482 40.14 7.31 -7.52
C ILE A 482 41.05 6.25 -8.15
N LEU A 483 40.49 5.28 -8.88
CA LEU A 483 41.27 4.24 -9.58
C LEU A 483 42.27 4.83 -10.58
N ARG A 484 41.88 5.91 -11.29
CA ARG A 484 42.78 6.64 -12.18
C ARG A 484 43.91 7.33 -11.41
N LYS A 485 43.59 8.04 -10.32
CA LYS A 485 44.58 8.76 -9.51
C LYS A 485 45.60 7.82 -8.87
N LEU A 486 45.19 6.59 -8.55
CA LEU A 486 46.06 5.55 -7.99
C LEU A 486 46.87 4.79 -9.06
N GLY A 487 46.79 5.18 -10.34
CA GLY A 487 47.59 4.59 -11.41
C GLY A 487 47.25 3.13 -11.72
N VAL A 488 46.02 2.70 -11.45
CA VAL A 488 45.58 1.32 -11.73
C VAL A 488 45.38 1.16 -13.24
N ASN A 489 46.47 0.87 -13.95
CA ASN A 489 46.46 0.47 -15.36
C ASN A 489 46.49 -1.06 -15.43
N ILE A 490 45.36 -1.67 -15.78
CA ILE A 490 45.25 -3.13 -15.90
C ILE A 490 45.86 -3.50 -17.25
N LYS A 491 47.16 -3.80 -17.25
CA LYS A 491 47.82 -4.38 -18.42
C LYS A 491 47.05 -5.61 -18.90
N PRO A 492 46.83 -5.78 -20.21
CA PRO A 492 46.04 -6.90 -20.75
C PRO A 492 46.58 -8.28 -20.39
N PHE A 493 47.87 -8.38 -20.12
CA PHE A 493 48.54 -9.59 -19.68
C PHE A 493 49.73 -9.27 -18.78
N SER A 494 50.26 -10.29 -18.11
CA SER A 494 51.51 -10.23 -17.35
C SER A 494 52.34 -11.48 -17.62
N ILE A 495 53.67 -11.34 -17.59
CA ILE A 495 54.59 -12.46 -17.76
C ILE A 495 55.24 -12.75 -16.41
N ARG A 496 55.00 -13.96 -15.89
CA ARG A 496 55.55 -14.46 -14.62
C ARG A 496 55.72 -15.97 -14.70
N ASP A 497 56.74 -16.49 -14.02
CA ASP A 497 56.98 -17.94 -13.91
C ASP A 497 57.05 -18.66 -15.27
N GLN A 498 57.73 -18.05 -16.25
CA GLN A 498 57.80 -18.56 -17.63
C GLN A 498 56.43 -18.77 -18.31
N HIS A 499 55.42 -18.01 -17.90
CA HIS A 499 54.08 -18.00 -18.49
C HIS A 499 53.59 -16.58 -18.77
N LEU A 500 52.89 -16.41 -19.90
CA LEU A 500 52.08 -15.24 -20.20
C LEU A 500 50.66 -15.49 -19.70
N LYS A 501 50.24 -14.72 -18.69
CA LYS A 501 48.92 -14.78 -18.06
C LYS A 501 48.07 -13.60 -18.52
N VAL A 502 46.93 -13.89 -19.14
CA VAL A 502 45.97 -12.87 -19.59
C VAL A 502 45.17 -12.35 -18.40
N ASN A 503 45.15 -11.03 -18.20
CA ASN A 503 44.48 -10.38 -17.08
C ASN A 503 43.01 -10.09 -17.44
N SER A 504 42.20 -11.14 -17.53
CA SER A 504 40.76 -11.09 -17.80
C SER A 504 40.02 -12.14 -16.96
N VAL A 505 38.72 -11.94 -16.71
CA VAL A 505 37.86 -12.90 -15.99
C VAL A 505 37.90 -14.29 -16.64
N PHE A 506 38.09 -14.32 -17.96
CA PHE A 506 38.31 -15.55 -18.71
C PHE A 506 39.73 -15.57 -19.32
N GLY A 507 40.76 -15.12 -18.61
CA GLY A 507 42.14 -15.13 -19.10
C GLY A 507 42.74 -16.53 -19.13
N GLY A 508 43.46 -16.87 -20.20
CA GLY A 508 44.30 -18.08 -20.26
C GLY A 508 45.72 -17.84 -19.73
N SER A 509 46.42 -18.93 -19.39
CA SER A 509 47.85 -18.94 -19.06
C SER A 509 48.59 -19.76 -20.10
N TYR A 510 49.64 -19.21 -20.70
CA TYR A 510 50.36 -19.82 -21.82
C TYR A 510 51.84 -19.89 -21.48
N ALA A 511 52.45 -21.07 -21.54
CA ALA A 511 53.89 -21.22 -21.33
C ALA A 511 54.64 -20.47 -22.43
N LEU A 512 55.67 -19.67 -22.08
CA LEU A 512 56.40 -18.87 -23.07
C LEU A 512 57.06 -19.76 -24.14
N SER A 513 57.45 -21.00 -23.78
CA SER A 513 57.99 -22.01 -24.70
C SER A 513 57.04 -22.38 -25.83
N ASP A 514 55.73 -22.26 -25.59
CA ASP A 514 54.69 -22.76 -26.48
C ASP A 514 54.11 -21.64 -27.35
N ILE A 515 54.44 -20.39 -27.04
CA ILE A 515 53.99 -19.22 -27.79
C ILE A 515 54.87 -19.07 -29.04
N ALA A 516 54.23 -19.03 -30.20
CA ALA A 516 54.87 -18.64 -31.45
C ALA A 516 54.86 -17.12 -31.61
N MET A 517 53.70 -16.48 -31.38
CA MET A 517 53.53 -15.04 -31.56
C MET A 517 52.29 -14.50 -30.84
N VAL A 518 52.32 -13.23 -30.44
CA VAL A 518 51.14 -12.48 -30.00
C VAL A 518 50.67 -11.52 -31.10
N VAL A 519 49.41 -11.61 -31.49
CA VAL A 519 48.81 -10.83 -32.57
C VAL A 519 47.87 -9.79 -31.98
N PHE A 520 48.18 -8.51 -32.15
CA PHE A 520 47.34 -7.38 -31.74
C PHE A 520 46.47 -6.88 -32.90
N SER A 521 45.30 -6.31 -32.59
CA SER A 521 44.43 -5.58 -33.51
C SER A 521 43.72 -4.42 -32.81
N ILE A 522 43.28 -3.42 -33.57
CA ILE A 522 42.44 -2.31 -33.08
C ILE A 522 41.12 -2.36 -33.83
N GLU A 523 40.01 -2.30 -33.09
CA GLU A 523 38.66 -2.43 -33.66
C GLU A 523 37.73 -1.36 -33.09
N THR A 524 36.60 -1.10 -33.76
CA THR A 524 35.56 -0.18 -33.27
C THR A 524 34.86 -0.75 -32.04
N ALA A 525 34.62 0.09 -31.04
CA ALA A 525 33.86 -0.32 -29.86
C ALA A 525 32.38 -0.51 -30.24
N VAL A 526 31.81 -1.68 -29.92
CA VAL A 526 30.47 -2.10 -30.37
C VAL A 526 29.33 -1.28 -29.72
N GLU A 527 29.56 -0.72 -28.53
CA GLU A 527 28.52 -0.07 -27.71
C GLU A 527 28.86 1.36 -27.27
N GLN A 528 30.00 1.92 -27.72
CA GLN A 528 30.52 3.23 -27.30
C GLN A 528 31.25 3.93 -28.45
N MET A 529 31.26 5.27 -28.47
CA MET A 529 32.11 6.01 -29.43
C MET A 529 33.60 5.78 -29.13
N GLY A 530 34.35 5.28 -30.12
CA GLY A 530 35.81 5.07 -30.06
C GLY A 530 36.28 3.68 -30.50
N TYR A 531 37.49 3.33 -30.11
CA TYR A 531 38.17 2.07 -30.47
C TYR A 531 38.50 1.23 -29.22
N THR A 532 38.68 -0.07 -29.41
CA THR A 532 39.12 -1.04 -28.40
C THR A 532 40.30 -1.84 -28.93
N GLY A 533 41.31 -2.07 -28.09
CA GLY A 533 42.45 -2.90 -28.41
C GLY A 533 42.10 -4.38 -28.22
N CYS A 534 42.61 -5.23 -29.10
CA CYS A 534 42.40 -6.67 -29.03
C CYS A 534 43.72 -7.42 -29.23
N PHE A 535 43.84 -8.61 -28.64
CA PHE A 535 44.97 -9.49 -28.93
C PHE A 535 44.58 -10.97 -28.88
N ARG A 536 45.37 -11.79 -29.57
CA ARG A 536 45.34 -13.26 -29.57
C ARG A 536 46.75 -13.81 -29.45
N ILE A 537 46.86 -14.99 -28.86
CA ILE A 537 48.12 -15.72 -28.70
C ILE A 537 48.10 -16.88 -29.68
N GLN A 538 49.10 -16.95 -30.55
CA GLN A 538 49.32 -18.06 -31.44
C GLN A 538 50.38 -18.98 -30.84
N THR A 539 50.06 -20.25 -30.66
CA THR A 539 50.98 -21.27 -30.16
C THR A 539 51.77 -21.91 -31.31
N LYS A 540 52.91 -22.54 -30.99
CA LYS A 540 53.82 -23.17 -31.96
C LYS A 540 53.20 -24.33 -32.74
N ASP A 541 52.15 -24.95 -32.18
CA ASP A 541 51.32 -25.95 -32.86
C ASP A 541 50.27 -25.33 -33.82
N GLY A 542 50.30 -24.01 -34.00
CA GLY A 542 49.45 -23.27 -34.94
C GLY A 542 48.09 -22.85 -34.41
N LYS A 543 47.72 -23.20 -33.16
CA LYS A 543 46.42 -22.81 -32.58
C LYS A 543 46.39 -21.34 -32.18
N LEU A 544 45.24 -20.70 -32.34
CA LEU A 544 44.98 -19.33 -31.90
C LEU A 544 44.11 -19.34 -30.63
N SER A 545 44.47 -18.52 -29.66
CA SER A 545 43.60 -18.26 -28.51
C SER A 545 42.31 -17.54 -28.93
N ARG A 546 41.34 -17.53 -28.02
CA ARG A 546 40.24 -16.56 -28.08
C ARG A 546 40.77 -15.14 -28.15
N LYS A 547 39.92 -14.25 -28.64
CA LYS A 547 40.18 -12.81 -28.68
C LYS A 547 40.03 -12.21 -27.29
N TYR A 548 41.04 -11.46 -26.86
CA TYR A 548 41.03 -10.74 -25.60
C TYR A 548 40.99 -9.24 -25.88
N MET A 549 40.04 -8.52 -25.26
CA MET A 549 39.88 -7.08 -25.40
C MET A 549 40.59 -6.33 -24.28
N PHE A 550 41.09 -5.14 -24.57
CA PHE A 550 41.71 -4.23 -23.61
C PHE A 550 41.53 -2.77 -24.01
N ALA A 551 41.66 -1.91 -23.00
CA ALA A 551 41.68 -0.46 -23.13
C ALA A 551 42.98 0.08 -22.53
N THR A 552 43.38 1.28 -22.95
CA THR A 552 44.54 1.98 -22.40
C THR A 552 44.33 2.40 -20.95
N GLN A 553 43.06 2.64 -20.56
CA GLN A 553 42.65 3.12 -19.24
C GLN A 553 41.26 2.61 -18.84
N ILE A 554 40.97 2.62 -17.53
CA ILE A 554 39.65 2.27 -16.98
C ILE A 554 38.69 3.46 -17.13
N LYS A 555 37.80 3.39 -18.12
CA LYS A 555 36.76 4.38 -18.41
C LYS A 555 35.53 3.75 -19.07
N LEU A 556 34.43 4.50 -19.06
CA LEU A 556 33.13 4.12 -19.64
C LEU A 556 33.00 4.54 -21.12
N THR A 557 34.10 4.96 -21.76
CA THR A 557 34.12 5.41 -23.16
C THR A 557 35.29 4.77 -23.91
N GLY A 558 35.18 4.63 -25.24
CA GLY A 558 36.22 4.03 -26.08
C GLY A 558 37.53 4.83 -26.11
N ASP A 559 38.62 4.19 -26.55
CA ASP A 559 39.91 4.83 -26.76
C ASP A 559 40.04 5.50 -28.12
N THR A 560 40.99 6.43 -28.24
CA THR A 560 41.43 6.91 -29.55
C THR A 560 42.37 5.88 -30.18
N ARG A 561 42.33 5.76 -31.51
CA ARG A 561 43.19 4.83 -32.24
C ARG A 561 44.69 5.07 -31.94
N GLN A 562 45.12 6.33 -31.94
CA GLN A 562 46.50 6.72 -31.66
C GLN A 562 46.96 6.30 -30.24
N ALA A 563 46.09 6.41 -29.23
CA ALA A 563 46.42 6.00 -27.87
C ALA A 563 46.60 4.47 -27.77
N LEU A 564 45.77 3.70 -28.48
CA LEU A 564 45.89 2.25 -28.54
C LEU A 564 47.14 1.80 -29.30
N GLU A 565 47.51 2.47 -30.40
CA GLU A 565 48.72 2.16 -31.15
C GLU A 565 49.98 2.35 -30.30
N LEU A 566 50.08 3.47 -29.57
CA LEU A 566 51.18 3.71 -28.63
C LEU A 566 51.22 2.67 -27.50
N TYR A 567 50.07 2.35 -26.92
CA TYR A 567 49.99 1.36 -25.85
C TYR A 567 50.33 -0.06 -26.33
N ILE A 568 49.94 -0.42 -27.56
CA ILE A 568 50.33 -1.70 -28.18
C ILE A 568 51.84 -1.76 -28.40
N ALA A 569 52.46 -0.68 -28.87
CA ALA A 569 53.92 -0.63 -29.04
C ALA A 569 54.66 -0.92 -27.72
N ASP A 570 54.18 -0.37 -26.60
CA ASP A 570 54.73 -0.67 -25.27
C ASP A 570 54.57 -2.14 -24.88
N LEU A 571 53.42 -2.76 -25.19
CA LEU A 571 53.17 -4.18 -24.94
C LEU A 571 54.04 -5.08 -25.81
N GLN A 572 54.29 -4.70 -27.07
CA GLN A 572 55.18 -5.42 -27.98
C GLN A 572 56.64 -5.38 -27.51
N ASN A 573 57.11 -4.22 -27.04
CA ASN A 573 58.45 -4.08 -26.45
C ASN A 573 58.61 -5.00 -25.23
N MET A 574 57.59 -5.06 -24.36
CA MET A 574 57.58 -5.96 -23.22
C MET A 574 57.65 -7.44 -23.63
N LEU A 575 56.96 -7.85 -24.70
CA LEU A 575 57.04 -9.23 -25.20
C LEU A 575 58.43 -9.56 -25.78
N LYS A 576 59.07 -8.58 -26.42
CA LYS A 576 60.41 -8.72 -27.01
C LYS A 576 61.48 -9.01 -25.96
N GLU A 577 61.37 -8.42 -24.76
CA GLU A 577 62.28 -8.71 -23.63
C GLU A 577 62.31 -10.20 -23.26
N TYR A 578 61.22 -10.92 -23.50
CA TYR A 578 61.09 -12.36 -23.26
C TYR A 578 61.23 -13.20 -24.53
N GLN A 579 61.81 -12.63 -25.60
CA GLN A 579 62.03 -13.28 -26.90
C GLN A 579 60.74 -13.78 -27.58
N ILE A 580 59.58 -13.17 -27.27
CA ILE A 580 58.31 -13.51 -27.90
C ILE A 580 58.05 -12.55 -29.06
N GLY A 581 57.82 -13.11 -30.25
CA GLY A 581 57.41 -12.36 -31.42
C GLY A 581 56.02 -11.74 -31.23
N SER A 582 55.81 -10.54 -31.76
CA SER A 582 54.49 -9.91 -31.78
C SER A 582 54.28 -9.08 -33.04
N ILE A 583 53.04 -9.03 -33.53
CA ILE A 583 52.66 -8.19 -34.67
C ILE A 583 51.40 -7.41 -34.34
N LEU A 584 51.29 -6.20 -34.90
CA LEU A 584 50.03 -5.46 -34.97
C LEU A 584 49.45 -5.71 -36.36
N LYS A 585 48.32 -6.41 -36.42
CA LYS A 585 47.52 -6.44 -37.64
C LYS A 585 46.82 -5.10 -37.76
N ASN A 586 47.28 -4.29 -38.70
CA ASN A 586 46.49 -3.15 -39.17
C ASN A 586 45.20 -3.74 -39.75
N GLY A 587 44.07 -3.48 -39.09
CA GLY A 587 42.77 -3.89 -39.60
C GLY A 587 42.56 -3.31 -41.00
N LEU A 588 41.91 -4.09 -41.87
CA LEU A 588 41.15 -3.56 -43.01
C LEU A 588 40.13 -2.53 -42.52
#